data_AF-A0A7E4V968-F1
#
_entry.id   AF-A0A7E4V968-F1
#
_cell.length_a   1.000
_cell.length_b   1.000
_cell.length_c   1.000
_cell.angle_alpha   90.00
_cell.angle_beta   90.00
_cell.angle_gamma   90.00
#
_symmetry.space_group_name_H-M   'P 1'
#
loop_
_entity.id
_entity.type
_entity.pdbx_description
1 polymer ?
#
loop_
_entity_poly.entity_id
_entity_poly.type
_entity_poly.pdbx_seq_one_letter_code
_entity_poly.pdbx_strand_id
1 'polypeptide(L)'
;MLTTDISHYLYSIIYPISAFSNAVLFVLIWCKSSTAMTGYKKVLYLGCGFNFLYCIYMAIGGHSTRVVNGYYFITHIGVFLNLPLYTIYISYPVELFFIYGCVSNVAVQFLYRYFLICRLVYIDLQAVLTEFVKEIDI
;
A
#
# COMPACT_ATOMS: atom_id res chain seq x y z
N MET A 1 -1.76 25.86 22.17
CA MET A 1 -0.86 24.76 22.58
C MET A 1 -1.59 23.43 22.82
N LEU A 2 -2.83 23.25 22.32
CA LEU A 2 -3.70 22.09 22.61
C LEU A 2 -3.93 21.13 21.42
N THR A 3 -3.43 21.46 20.23
CA THR A 3 -3.71 20.70 18.99
C THR A 3 -2.75 19.55 18.74
N THR A 4 -1.61 19.52 19.43
CA THR A 4 -0.57 18.49 19.27
C THR A 4 -0.98 17.16 19.92
N ASP A 5 -1.70 17.18 21.05
CA ASP A 5 -1.96 15.96 21.82
C ASP A 5 -2.92 15.00 21.12
N ILE A 6 -4.02 15.49 20.54
CA ILE A 6 -5.03 14.62 19.89
C ILE A 6 -4.42 13.89 18.68
N SER A 7 -3.62 14.58 17.87
CA SER A 7 -3.00 13.97 16.69
C SER A 7 -2.05 12.83 17.06
N HIS A 8 -1.25 13.00 18.11
CA HIS A 8 -0.32 11.98 18.59
C HIS A 8 -1.06 10.72 19.09
N TYR A 9 -2.16 10.90 19.84
CA TYR A 9 -3.00 9.79 20.27
C TYR A 9 -3.67 9.07 19.08
N LEU A 10 -4.17 9.82 18.10
CA LEU A 10 -4.82 9.25 16.92
C LEU A 10 -3.86 8.37 16.12
N TYR A 11 -2.65 8.86 15.84
CA TYR A 11 -1.62 8.11 15.13
C TYR A 11 -1.12 6.90 15.92
N SER A 12 -1.01 7.00 17.25
CA SER A 12 -0.63 5.85 18.10
C SER A 12 -1.63 4.70 18.09
N ILE A 13 -2.88 4.93 17.66
CA ILE A 13 -3.92 3.90 17.56
C ILE A 13 -4.05 3.40 16.12
N ILE A 14 -4.04 4.32 15.14
CA ILE A 14 -4.26 3.99 13.73
C ILE A 14 -3.15 3.10 13.18
N TYR A 15 -1.88 3.41 13.45
CA TYR A 15 -0.77 2.64 12.87
C TYR A 15 -0.67 1.22 13.42
N PRO A 16 -0.83 0.95 14.73
CA PRO A 16 -0.86 -0.42 15.24
C PRO A 16 -2.04 -1.25 14.72
N ILE A 17 -3.24 -0.67 14.65
CA ILE A 17 -4.40 -1.36 14.08
C ILE A 17 -4.13 -1.69 12.61
N SER A 18 -3.63 -0.72 11.85
CA SER A 18 -3.31 -0.90 10.43
C SER A 18 -2.20 -1.93 10.21
N ALA A 19 -1.18 -1.96 11.06
CA ALA A 19 -0.13 -2.98 11.03
C ALA A 19 -0.72 -4.36 11.30
N PHE A 20 -1.55 -4.51 12.34
CA PHE A 20 -2.20 -5.78 12.66
C PHE A 20 -3.08 -6.27 11.51
N SER A 21 -3.94 -5.42 10.94
CA SER A 21 -4.79 -5.78 9.80
C SER A 21 -3.99 -6.22 8.59
N ASN A 22 -2.90 -5.52 8.25
CA ASN A 22 -2.04 -5.91 7.13
C ASN A 22 -1.27 -7.21 7.39
N ALA A 23 -0.82 -7.45 8.64
CA ALA A 23 -0.20 -8.71 9.02
C ALA A 23 -1.16 -9.89 8.91
N VAL A 24 -2.40 -9.71 9.37
CA VAL A 24 -3.46 -10.73 9.24
C VAL A 24 -3.72 -11.03 7.76
N LEU A 25 -3.87 -10.02 6.91
CA LEU A 25 -4.07 -10.22 5.48
C LEU A 25 -2.88 -10.91 4.81
N PHE A 26 -1.65 -10.53 5.18
CA PHE A 26 -0.43 -11.16 4.68
C PHE A 26 -0.39 -12.66 5.01
N VAL A 27 -0.68 -13.03 6.27
CA VAL A 27 -0.74 -14.42 6.72
C VAL A 27 -1.89 -15.17 6.05
N LEU A 28 -3.07 -14.57 5.92
CA LEU A 28 -4.21 -15.20 5.25
C LEU A 28 -3.94 -15.49 3.77
N ILE A 29 -3.32 -14.55 3.06
CA ILE A 29 -2.94 -14.72 1.65
C ILE A 29 -1.89 -15.83 1.51
N TRP A 30 -0.92 -15.87 2.42
CA TRP A 30 0.10 -16.93 2.48
C TRP A 30 -0.55 -18.31 2.69
N CYS A 31 -1.35 -18.46 3.75
CA CYS A 31 -1.97 -19.72 4.13
C CYS A 31 -3.01 -20.22 3.10
N LYS A 32 -3.71 -19.33 2.39
CA LYS A 32 -4.70 -19.70 1.36
C LYS A 32 -4.12 -19.85 -0.06
N SER A 33 -2.81 -19.77 -0.22
CA SER A 33 -2.15 -19.98 -1.51
C SER A 33 -1.75 -21.45 -1.65
N SER A 34 -2.68 -22.31 -2.09
CA SER A 34 -2.49 -23.76 -1.98
C SER A 34 -1.50 -24.40 -2.96
N THR A 35 -1.08 -23.77 -4.06
CA THR A 35 -0.12 -24.45 -4.99
C THR A 35 0.54 -23.56 -6.06
N ALA A 36 -0.01 -22.40 -6.38
CA ALA A 36 0.69 -21.37 -7.14
C ALA A 36 0.00 -20.05 -6.86
N MET A 37 0.73 -19.08 -6.34
CA MET A 37 0.17 -17.77 -6.04
C MET A 37 -0.17 -17.09 -7.37
N THR A 38 -1.47 -16.92 -7.66
CA THR A 38 -1.92 -16.23 -8.88
C THR A 38 -1.30 -14.82 -8.93
N GLY A 39 -1.10 -14.28 -10.14
CA GLY A 39 -0.44 -12.98 -10.33
C GLY A 39 -1.05 -11.88 -9.45
N TYR A 40 -2.38 -11.83 -9.36
CA TYR A 40 -3.09 -10.89 -8.49
C TYR A 40 -2.82 -11.08 -6.99
N LYS A 41 -2.79 -12.34 -6.51
CA LYS A 41 -2.51 -12.63 -5.10
C LYS A 41 -1.09 -12.18 -4.72
N LYS A 42 -0.12 -12.29 -5.62
CA LYS A 42 1.25 -11.79 -5.42
C LYS A 42 1.29 -10.27 -5.24
N VAL A 43 0.57 -9.53 -6.09
CA VAL A 43 0.47 -8.07 -5.99
C VAL A 43 -0.14 -7.66 -4.64
N LEU A 44 -1.23 -8.33 -4.24
CA LEU A 44 -1.87 -8.10 -2.93
C LEU A 44 -0.93 -8.42 -1.77
N TYR A 45 -0.22 -9.54 -1.81
CA TYR A 45 0.71 -9.94 -0.77
C TYR A 45 1.87 -8.94 -0.60
N LEU A 46 2.45 -8.51 -1.71
CA LEU A 46 3.47 -7.46 -1.70
C LEU A 46 2.90 -6.15 -1.14
N GLY A 47 1.65 -5.81 -1.48
CA GLY A 47 0.97 -4.62 -0.95
C GLY A 47 0.74 -4.67 0.55
N CYS A 48 0.21 -5.78 1.05
CA CYS A 48 0.02 -5.99 2.48
C CYS A 48 1.34 -5.98 3.24
N GLY A 49 2.39 -6.63 2.73
CA GLY A 49 3.72 -6.63 3.35
C GLY A 49 4.33 -5.23 3.38
N PHE A 50 4.20 -4.48 2.29
CA PHE A 50 4.72 -3.11 2.20
C PHE A 50 3.98 -2.15 3.14
N ASN A 51 2.65 -2.22 3.18
CA ASN A 51 1.84 -1.46 4.14
C ASN A 51 2.14 -1.84 5.60
N PHE A 52 2.38 -3.13 5.87
CA PHE A 52 2.74 -3.59 7.21
C PHE A 52 4.06 -2.97 7.67
N LEU A 53 5.11 -3.03 6.83
CA LEU A 53 6.41 -2.43 7.12
C LEU A 53 6.29 -0.91 7.33
N TYR A 54 5.51 -0.24 6.48
CA TYR A 54 5.22 1.18 6.65
C TYR A 54 4.54 1.48 7.98
N CYS A 55 3.48 0.74 8.34
CA CYS A 55 2.76 0.97 9.60
C CYS A 55 3.65 0.70 10.83
N ILE A 56 4.53 -0.30 10.77
CA ILE A 56 5.54 -0.53 11.81
C ILE A 56 6.52 0.63 11.89
N TYR A 57 7.03 1.07 10.74
CA TYR A 57 7.92 2.22 10.65
C TYR A 57 7.29 3.46 11.27
N MET A 58 6.02 3.74 10.97
CA MET A 58 5.28 4.88 11.53
C MET A 58 4.95 4.71 13.01
N ALA A 59 4.62 3.49 13.46
CA ALA A 59 4.31 3.22 14.87
C ALA A 59 5.54 3.34 15.78
N ILE A 60 6.70 2.85 15.34
CA ILE A 60 7.97 2.96 16.08
C ILE A 60 8.56 4.38 15.93
N GLY A 61 8.36 5.00 14.76
CA GLY A 61 8.98 6.24 14.34
C GLY A 61 8.41 7.52 14.97
N GLY A 62 7.35 7.44 15.78
CA GLY A 62 6.79 8.56 16.57
C GLY A 62 6.51 9.85 15.78
N HIS A 63 5.24 10.13 15.48
CA HIS A 63 4.86 11.40 14.84
C HIS A 63 4.78 12.55 15.84
N SER A 64 5.69 13.50 15.75
CA SER A 64 5.57 14.81 16.37
C SER A 64 5.37 15.85 15.26
N THR A 65 4.24 16.55 15.28
CA THR A 65 4.08 17.74 14.45
C THR A 65 4.48 18.95 15.28
N ARG A 66 5.49 19.70 14.82
CA ARG A 66 5.92 20.94 15.49
C ARG A 66 5.86 22.08 14.51
N VAL A 67 5.08 23.10 14.85
CA VAL A 67 5.09 24.38 14.13
C VAL A 67 6.22 25.22 14.71
N VAL A 68 7.25 25.50 13.93
CA VAL A 68 8.35 26.39 14.30
C VAL A 68 8.35 27.57 13.34
N ASN A 69 8.19 28.79 13.87
CA ASN A 69 8.17 30.04 13.10
C ASN A 69 7.16 30.06 11.93
N GLY A 70 5.98 29.45 12.11
CA GLY A 70 4.94 29.40 11.09
C GLY A 70 5.12 28.32 10.01
N TYR A 71 6.24 27.59 10.04
CA TYR A 71 6.46 26.44 9.17
C TYR A 71 6.02 25.15 9.89
N TYR A 72 5.24 24.34 9.17
CA TYR A 72 4.73 23.07 9.67
C TYR A 72 5.79 21.98 9.46
N PHE A 73 6.44 21.55 10.53
CA PHE A 73 7.39 20.44 10.46
C PHE A 73 6.73 19.17 10.98
N ILE A 74 6.62 18.18 10.09
CA ILE A 74 6.38 16.79 10.50
C ILE A 74 7.74 16.25 10.94
N THR A 75 7.96 16.21 12.25
CA THR A 75 9.16 15.63 12.85
C THR A 75 8.87 14.18 13.25
N HIS A 76 9.51 13.24 12.55
CA HIS A 76 9.63 11.86 13.00
C HIS A 76 10.62 11.79 14.17
N ILE A 77 10.11 11.72 15.39
CA ILE A 77 10.90 11.40 16.56
C ILE A 77 10.95 9.88 16.62
N GLY A 78 11.73 9.27 15.73
CA GLY A 78 12.08 7.88 15.91
C GLY A 78 12.82 7.69 17.23
N VAL A 79 12.96 6.44 17.67
CA VAL A 79 13.78 6.02 18.83
C VAL A 79 15.21 6.62 18.84
N PHE A 80 15.65 7.18 17.72
CA PHE A 80 16.90 7.90 17.55
C PHE A 80 16.72 9.39 17.84
N LEU A 81 17.16 9.78 19.05
CA LEU A 81 17.51 11.11 19.56
C LEU A 81 17.13 12.35 18.71
N ASN A 82 16.52 13.33 19.39
CA ASN A 82 16.31 14.76 19.05
C ASN A 82 17.43 15.45 18.22
N LEU A 83 17.66 15.04 16.98
CA LEU A 83 18.61 15.68 16.06
C LEU A 83 17.85 16.06 14.78
N PRO A 84 17.67 17.36 14.50
CA PRO A 84 16.90 17.84 13.35
C PRO A 84 17.44 17.34 12.00
N LEU A 85 18.70 16.91 11.94
CA LEU A 85 19.32 16.33 10.75
C LEU A 85 18.83 14.90 10.45
N TYR A 86 18.62 14.06 11.46
CA TYR A 86 18.15 12.68 11.23
C TYR A 86 16.73 12.65 10.66
N THR A 87 15.90 13.60 11.11
CA THR A 87 14.50 13.73 10.68
C THR A 87 14.36 14.10 9.20
N ILE A 88 15.27 14.93 8.68
CA ILE A 88 15.21 15.43 7.30
C ILE A 88 15.92 14.48 6.32
N TYR A 89 17.07 13.92 6.69
CA TYR A 89 17.90 13.16 5.75
C TYR A 89 17.54 11.67 5.65
N ILE A 90 16.89 11.10 6.66
CA ILE A 90 16.58 9.66 6.68
C ILE A 90 15.07 9.43 6.71
N SER A 91 14.33 10.15 7.56
CA SER A 91 12.89 9.87 7.68
C SER A 91 12.09 10.30 6.45
N TYR A 92 12.39 11.46 5.88
CA TYR A 92 11.64 11.98 4.72
C TYR A 92 11.79 11.11 3.45
N PRO A 93 13.00 10.69 3.03
CA PRO A 93 13.13 9.78 1.88
C PRO A 93 12.48 8.41 2.10
N VAL A 94 12.54 7.87 3.33
CA VAL A 94 11.95 6.58 3.67
C VAL A 94 10.42 6.66 3.66
N GLU A 95 9.85 7.72 4.22
CA GLU A 95 8.41 7.98 4.19
C GLU A 95 7.91 8.12 2.75
N LEU A 96 8.60 8.92 1.92
CA LEU A 96 8.28 9.05 0.50
C LEU A 96 8.36 7.70 -0.24
N PHE A 97 9.40 6.89 0.02
CA PHE A 97 9.51 5.55 -0.57
C PHE A 97 8.29 4.69 -0.25
N PHE A 98 7.81 4.71 1.00
CA PHE A 98 6.60 3.98 1.36
C PHE A 98 5.33 4.57 0.75
N ILE A 99 5.17 5.90 0.72
CA ILE A 99 4.00 6.52 0.10
C ILE A 99 3.93 6.18 -1.39
N TYR A 100 5.03 6.38 -2.13
CA TYR A 100 5.08 6.08 -3.56
C TYR A 100 4.92 4.59 -3.84
N GLY A 101 5.47 3.71 -3.00
CA GLY A 101 5.28 2.27 -3.16
C GLY A 101 3.82 1.85 -2.95
N CYS A 102 3.10 2.45 -1.99
CA CYS A 102 1.68 2.20 -1.77
C CYS A 102 0.84 2.66 -2.97
N VAL A 103 1.06 3.89 -3.45
CA VAL A 103 0.35 4.43 -4.63
C VAL A 103 0.61 3.57 -5.87
N SER A 104 1.87 3.19 -6.09
CA SER A 104 2.25 2.32 -7.21
C SER A 104 1.59 0.95 -7.12
N ASN A 105 1.47 0.37 -5.93
CA ASN A 105 0.82 -0.92 -5.76
C ASN A 105 -0.67 -0.86 -6.11
N VAL A 106 -1.38 0.17 -5.66
CA VAL A 106 -2.80 0.39 -6.02
C VAL A 106 -2.95 0.53 -7.54
N ALA A 107 -2.07 1.29 -8.20
CA ALA A 107 -2.07 1.42 -9.66
C ALA A 107 -1.85 0.07 -10.36
N VAL A 108 -0.91 -0.75 -9.87
CA VAL A 108 -0.66 -2.10 -10.41
C VAL A 108 -1.87 -3.01 -10.22
N GLN A 109 -2.56 -2.95 -9.07
CA GLN A 109 -3.79 -3.72 -8.84
C GLN A 109 -4.90 -3.31 -9.82
N PHE A 110 -5.06 -2.00 -10.05
CA PHE A 110 -6.02 -1.47 -11.01
C PHE A 110 -5.70 -1.96 -12.43
N LEU A 111 -4.46 -1.79 -12.89
CA LEU A 111 -4.01 -2.24 -14.21
C LEU A 111 -4.19 -3.75 -14.39
N TYR A 112 -3.85 -4.55 -13.37
CA TYR A 112 -4.03 -5.99 -13.43
C TYR A 112 -5.50 -6.38 -13.66
N ARG A 113 -6.43 -5.75 -12.93
CA ARG A 113 -7.87 -5.99 -13.10
C ARG A 113 -8.37 -5.49 -14.46
N TYR A 114 -7.89 -4.34 -14.91
CA TYR A 114 -8.23 -3.79 -16.21
C TYR A 114 -7.84 -4.75 -17.35
N PHE A 115 -6.59 -5.22 -17.36
CA PHE A 115 -6.11 -6.18 -18.36
C PHE A 115 -6.86 -7.51 -18.30
N LEU A 116 -7.23 -7.97 -17.11
CA LEU A 116 -8.02 -9.20 -16.96
C LEU A 116 -9.40 -9.05 -17.63
N ILE A 117 -10.07 -7.91 -17.42
CA ILE A 117 -11.37 -7.62 -18.04
C ILE A 117 -11.24 -7.51 -19.56
N CYS A 118 -10.25 -6.76 -20.06
CA CYS A 118 -10.02 -6.62 -21.50
C CYS A 118 -9.75 -7.98 -22.17
N ARG A 119 -9.01 -8.87 -21.50
CA ARG A 119 -8.74 -10.22 -22.02
C ARG A 119 -10.02 -11.07 -22.08
N LEU A 120 -10.89 -10.98 -21.08
CA LEU A 120 -12.17 -11.71 -21.09
C LEU A 120 -13.05 -11.23 -22.25
N VAL A 121 -13.21 -9.92 -22.41
CA VAL A 121 -13.97 -9.32 -23.51
C VAL A 121 -13.41 -9.73 -24.88
N TYR A 122 -12.08 -9.77 -25.03
CA TYR A 122 -11.44 -10.21 -26.28
C TYR A 122 -11.74 -11.68 -26.59
N ILE A 123 -11.69 -12.57 -25.60
CA ILE A 123 -11.98 -14.00 -25.78
C ILE A 123 -13.45 -14.19 -26.18
N ASP A 124 -14.37 -13.49 -25.51
CA ASP A 124 -15.80 -13.56 -25.82
C ASP A 124 -16.07 -13.07 -27.26
N LEU A 125 -15.45 -11.96 -27.66
CA LEU A 125 -15.55 -11.43 -29.02
C LEU A 125 -15.00 -12.42 -30.05
N GLN A 126 -13.86 -13.05 -29.76
CA GLN A 126 -13.25 -14.04 -30.64
C GLN A 126 -14.13 -15.29 -30.78
N ALA A 127 -14.78 -15.75 -29.71
CA ALA A 127 -15.71 -16.86 -29.76
C ALA A 127 -16.91 -16.56 -30.67
N VAL A 128 -17.52 -15.39 -30.52
CA VAL A 128 -18.65 -14.93 -31.36
C VAL A 128 -18.25 -14.85 -32.83
N LEU A 129 -17.09 -14.27 -33.14
CA LEU A 129 -16.58 -14.20 -34.52
C LEU A 129 -16.33 -15.59 -35.11
N THR A 130 -15.84 -16.54 -34.32
CA THR A 130 -15.57 -17.90 -34.78
C THR A 130 -16.85 -18.68 -35.06
N GLU A 131 -17.93 -18.46 -34.30
CA GLU A 131 -19.25 -19.01 -34.60
C GLU A 131 -19.85 -18.39 -35.86
N PHE A 132 -19.78 -17.07 -36.01
CA PHE A 132 -20.27 -16.37 -37.20
C PHE A 132 -19.61 -16.85 -38.50
N VAL A 133 -18.29 -17.08 -38.49
CA VAL A 133 -17.58 -17.58 -39.69
C VAL A 133 -18.04 -18.99 -40.07
N LYS A 134 -18.37 -19.86 -39.10
CA LYS A 134 -18.89 -21.21 -39.39
C LYS A 134 -20.28 -21.20 -40.03
N GLU A 135 -21.10 -20.19 -39.74
CA GLU A 135 -22.44 -20.07 -40.34
C GLU A 135 -22.40 -19.56 -41.78
N ILE A 136 -21.33 -18.87 -42.19
CA ILE A 136 -21.17 -18.30 -43.54
C ILE A 136 -20.59 -19.32 -44.53
N ASP A 137 -19.91 -20.37 -44.07
CA ASP A 137 -19.33 -21.45 -44.90
C ASP A 137 -20.35 -22.53 -45.34
N ILE A 138 -21.65 -22.20 -45.41
CA ILE A 138 -22.74 -23.05 -45.95
C ILE A 138 -23.26 -22.43 -47.25
#